data_AF-A0A7N8YLA0-F1
#
_entry.id   AF-A0A7N8YLA0-F1
#
_cell.length_a   1.000
_cell.length_b   1.000
_cell.length_c   1.000
_cell.angle_alpha   90.00
_cell.angle_beta   90.00
_cell.angle_gamma   90.00
#
_symmetry.space_group_name_H-M   'P 1'
#
loop_
_entity.id
_entity.type
_entity.pdbx_description
1 polymer ?
#
loop_
_entity_poly.entity_id
_entity_poly.type
_entity_poly.pdbx_seq_one_letter_code
_entity_poly.pdbx_strand_id
1 'polypeptide(L)'
;LLVKIIDTPQFQRLRNIKQLGGAYFVYPGASHNRFEHSLGVAYLAGELVEALSRKQPELKIDDRDILCVKIAGLCHDLGHGPFSHLFDGKFIPKARPDIKWKHEEASVKMFDYLMEDDEVEEEMSEYHLTDQDVTFIKEMIDPKGQTKETDTPDVSHLKLWPYKGRGQEKSFLYEIVSNSTNGIDVDKFDYFARDSHHLGIQNNFDHRRFLEFARVCKVDGQKHICSRDKEEWNLIDMFNTRTGLHRRAYQHTVTKIIENMINDAFLKADPFIQIEGSGGKMFKLSTAIDDMEAYTKLTAMKRLIHKQGCFKVYSLSDRKPVQRSESRSNVVVLPGSSQDPSSSVLNVL
;
A
#
# COMPACT_ATOMS: atom_id res chain seq x y z
N LEU A 1 22.72 0.92 1.10
CA LEU A 1 21.48 1.58 0.59
C LEU A 1 20.15 1.17 1.26
N LEU A 2 19.61 -0.05 1.13
CA LEU A 2 18.25 -0.36 1.67
C LEU A 2 18.10 -0.05 3.18
N VAL A 3 19.12 -0.38 3.98
CA VAL A 3 19.13 -0.06 5.42
C VAL A 3 19.08 1.45 5.67
N LYS A 4 19.81 2.25 4.88
CA LYS A 4 19.76 3.71 4.96
C LYS A 4 18.36 4.24 4.70
N ILE A 5 17.68 3.75 3.65
CA ILE A 5 16.28 4.09 3.36
C ILE A 5 15.37 3.69 4.53
N ILE A 6 15.57 2.50 5.11
CA ILE A 6 14.78 2.01 6.24
C ILE A 6 14.93 2.92 7.46
N ASP A 7 16.13 3.43 7.72
CA ASP A 7 16.45 4.21 8.92
C ASP A 7 16.10 5.71 8.78
N THR A 8 15.30 6.09 7.78
CA THR A 8 14.76 7.44 7.62
C THR A 8 13.45 7.65 8.40
N PRO A 9 13.13 8.89 8.84
CA PRO A 9 11.83 9.22 9.43
C PRO A 9 10.63 8.84 8.54
N GLN A 10 10.77 9.04 7.23
CA GLN A 10 9.77 8.81 6.19
C GLN A 10 9.35 7.33 6.13
N PHE A 11 10.32 6.41 6.26
CA PHE A 11 10.07 4.97 6.32
C PHE A 11 9.68 4.51 7.73
N GLN A 12 10.38 4.97 8.77
CA GLN A 12 10.10 4.60 10.18
C GLN A 12 8.69 4.97 10.62
N ARG A 13 8.05 5.97 9.99
CA ARG A 13 6.65 6.33 10.28
C ARG A 13 5.70 5.14 10.08
N LEU A 14 6.00 4.23 9.15
CA LEU A 14 5.16 3.07 8.84
C LEU A 14 4.96 2.15 10.04
N ARG A 15 5.82 2.21 11.07
CA ARG A 15 5.65 1.48 12.34
C ARG A 15 4.40 1.90 13.11
N ASN A 16 3.86 3.07 12.79
CA ASN A 16 2.72 3.68 13.48
C ASN A 16 1.44 3.69 12.62
N ILE A 17 1.42 2.89 11.54
CA ILE A 17 0.27 2.73 10.64
C ILE A 17 -0.11 1.25 10.58
N LYS A 18 -1.25 0.91 11.19
CA LYS A 18 -1.78 -0.46 11.24
C LYS A 18 -2.12 -0.96 9.83
N GLN A 19 -1.60 -2.13 9.46
CA GLN A 19 -1.82 -2.76 8.14
C GLN A 19 -3.33 -2.86 7.83
N LEU A 20 -4.08 -3.38 8.79
CA LEU A 20 -5.50 -3.66 8.65
C LEU A 20 -6.41 -2.61 9.30
N GLY A 21 -5.85 -1.43 9.63
CA GLY A 21 -6.61 -0.30 10.15
C GLY A 21 -7.57 -0.67 11.28
N GLY A 22 -8.88 -0.53 11.03
CA GLY A 22 -9.94 -0.81 11.99
C GLY A 22 -10.10 -2.29 12.37
N ALA A 23 -9.55 -3.22 11.57
CA ALA A 23 -9.68 -4.65 11.83
C ALA A 23 -8.99 -5.07 13.13
N TYR A 24 -7.97 -4.33 13.58
CA TYR A 24 -7.31 -4.56 14.87
C TYR A 24 -8.29 -4.55 16.06
N PHE A 25 -9.38 -3.79 15.98
CA PHE A 25 -10.41 -3.73 17.02
C PHE A 25 -11.39 -4.91 17.00
N VAL A 26 -11.30 -5.78 15.98
CA VAL A 26 -12.12 -7.00 15.83
C VAL A 26 -11.23 -8.25 15.96
N TYR A 27 -10.06 -8.20 15.35
CA TYR A 27 -9.03 -9.23 15.35
C TYR A 27 -7.84 -8.74 16.19
N PRO A 28 -7.76 -9.11 17.48
CA PRO A 28 -6.71 -8.60 18.36
C PRO A 28 -5.30 -9.00 17.91
N GLY A 29 -5.17 -10.08 17.14
CA GLY A 29 -3.90 -10.49 16.53
C GLY A 29 -3.45 -9.62 15.35
N ALA A 30 -4.34 -8.82 14.73
CA ALA A 30 -4.02 -7.91 13.63
C ALA A 30 -3.31 -6.62 14.12
N SER A 31 -2.28 -6.79 14.96
CA SER A 31 -1.51 -5.71 15.57
C SER A 31 -0.39 -5.19 14.67
N HIS A 32 -0.11 -5.85 13.56
CA HIS A 32 0.96 -5.52 12.63
C HIS A 32 0.73 -4.22 11.88
N ASN A 33 1.83 -3.63 11.41
CA ASN A 33 1.90 -2.34 10.75
C ASN A 33 2.48 -2.49 9.33
N ARG A 34 2.35 -1.41 8.56
CA ARG A 34 2.87 -1.33 7.19
C ARG A 34 4.39 -1.51 7.12
N PHE A 35 5.13 -1.16 8.17
CA PHE A 35 6.59 -1.27 8.21
C PHE A 35 7.10 -2.69 7.93
N GLU A 36 6.68 -3.67 8.73
CA GLU A 36 7.13 -5.06 8.58
C GLU A 36 6.61 -5.72 7.30
N HIS A 37 5.48 -5.24 6.77
CA HIS A 37 4.97 -5.64 5.47
C HIS A 37 5.86 -5.12 4.33
N SER A 38 6.20 -3.82 4.32
CA SER A 38 7.14 -3.24 3.34
C SER A 38 8.50 -3.94 3.31
N LEU A 39 9.03 -4.35 4.48
CA LEU A 39 10.24 -5.17 4.54
C LEU A 39 10.06 -6.54 3.86
N GLY A 40 8.92 -7.19 4.08
CA GLY A 40 8.59 -8.46 3.48
C GLY A 40 8.40 -8.38 1.96
N VAL A 41 7.76 -7.31 1.46
CA VAL A 41 7.61 -7.06 0.02
C VAL A 41 8.97 -6.81 -0.63
N ALA A 42 9.85 -6.02 -0.02
CA ALA A 42 11.22 -5.82 -0.51
C ALA A 42 12.00 -7.14 -0.60
N TYR A 43 11.87 -8.00 0.42
CA TYR A 43 12.49 -9.32 0.43
C TYR A 43 11.97 -10.21 -0.71
N LEU A 44 10.64 -10.34 -0.85
CA LEU A 44 10.04 -11.18 -1.90
C LEU A 44 10.29 -10.65 -3.31
N ALA A 45 10.30 -9.31 -3.49
CA ALA A 45 10.69 -8.68 -4.75
C ALA A 45 12.12 -9.09 -5.14
N GLY A 46 13.03 -9.06 -4.16
CA GLY A 46 14.41 -9.52 -4.28
C GLY A 46 14.53 -11.00 -4.66
N GLU A 47 13.85 -11.88 -3.92
CA GLU A 47 13.85 -13.32 -4.19
C GLU A 47 13.37 -13.64 -5.61
N LEU A 48 12.30 -12.97 -6.07
CA LEU A 48 11.77 -13.17 -7.42
C LEU A 48 12.76 -12.71 -8.50
N VAL A 49 13.25 -11.47 -8.43
CA VAL A 49 14.14 -10.91 -9.46
C VAL A 49 15.47 -11.67 -9.53
N GLU A 50 16.01 -12.08 -8.38
CA GLU A 50 17.24 -12.89 -8.32
C GLU A 50 17.01 -14.30 -8.85
N ALA A 51 15.87 -14.93 -8.55
CA ALA A 51 15.53 -16.23 -9.10
C ALA A 51 15.39 -16.19 -10.62
N LEU A 52 14.78 -15.15 -11.18
CA LEU A 52 14.69 -14.94 -12.62
C LEU A 52 16.09 -14.72 -13.23
N SER A 53 16.92 -13.89 -12.61
CA SER A 53 18.30 -13.62 -13.06
C SER A 53 19.14 -14.91 -13.11
N ARG A 54 19.12 -15.71 -12.04
CA ARG A 54 19.86 -16.98 -11.97
C ARG A 54 19.36 -18.02 -12.99
N LYS A 55 18.04 -18.14 -13.17
CA LYS A 55 17.44 -19.17 -14.05
C LYS A 55 17.55 -18.81 -15.54
N GLN A 56 17.65 -17.52 -15.86
CA GLN A 56 17.64 -17.00 -17.22
C GLN A 56 18.66 -15.85 -17.39
N PRO A 57 19.97 -16.14 -17.38
CA PRO A 57 21.01 -15.12 -17.57
C PRO A 57 20.85 -14.30 -18.86
N GLU A 58 20.19 -14.86 -19.89
CA GLU A 58 19.87 -14.18 -21.14
C GLU A 58 18.95 -12.95 -20.97
N LEU A 59 18.28 -12.81 -19.83
CA LEU A 59 17.46 -11.64 -19.50
C LEU A 59 18.30 -10.40 -19.18
N LYS A 60 19.60 -10.57 -18.89
CA LYS A 60 20.53 -9.48 -18.56
C LYS A 60 20.00 -8.59 -17.42
N ILE A 61 19.50 -9.23 -16.36
CA ILE A 61 19.14 -8.57 -15.10
C ILE A 61 20.45 -8.29 -14.37
N ASP A 62 20.76 -7.01 -14.19
CA ASP A 62 21.97 -6.58 -13.49
C ASP A 62 21.68 -6.26 -12.01
N ASP A 63 22.73 -6.07 -11.21
CA ASP A 63 22.60 -5.78 -9.77
C ASP A 63 21.83 -4.49 -9.50
N ARG A 64 21.85 -3.55 -10.46
CA ARG A 64 21.14 -2.28 -10.38
C ARG A 64 19.64 -2.47 -10.56
N ASP A 65 19.20 -3.32 -11.49
CA ASP A 65 17.80 -3.73 -11.60
C ASP A 65 17.31 -4.39 -10.31
N ILE A 66 18.10 -5.33 -9.76
CA ILE A 66 17.74 -6.06 -8.53
C ILE A 66 17.55 -5.07 -7.38
N LEU A 67 18.47 -4.11 -7.24
CA LEU A 67 18.41 -3.07 -6.22
C LEU A 67 17.17 -2.17 -6.41
N CYS A 68 16.88 -1.72 -7.64
CA CYS A 68 15.70 -0.91 -7.94
C CYS A 68 14.39 -1.64 -7.61
N VAL A 69 14.29 -2.93 -7.97
CA VAL A 69 13.11 -3.76 -7.68
C VAL A 69 12.91 -3.91 -6.16
N LYS A 70 13.99 -4.13 -5.40
CA LYS A 70 13.94 -4.18 -3.93
C LYS A 70 13.52 -2.83 -3.33
N ILE A 71 14.05 -1.71 -3.83
CA ILE A 71 13.68 -0.37 -3.36
C ILE A 71 12.21 -0.08 -3.66
N ALA A 72 11.71 -0.40 -4.86
CA ALA A 72 10.30 -0.24 -5.18
C ALA A 72 9.41 -1.10 -4.26
N GLY A 73 9.77 -2.36 -4.03
CA GLY A 73 9.06 -3.22 -3.08
C GLY A 73 9.07 -2.67 -1.65
N LEU A 74 10.19 -2.09 -1.21
CA LEU A 74 10.30 -1.44 0.09
C LEU A 74 9.40 -0.19 0.18
N CYS A 75 9.40 0.63 -0.87
CA CYS A 75 8.80 1.95 -0.85
C CYS A 75 7.33 2.01 -1.33
N HIS A 76 6.77 0.91 -1.84
CA HIS A 76 5.43 0.91 -2.47
C HIS A 76 4.31 1.42 -1.56
N ASP A 77 4.47 1.27 -0.24
CA ASP A 77 3.49 1.58 0.78
C ASP A 77 3.81 2.86 1.58
N LEU A 78 4.83 3.62 1.17
CA LEU A 78 5.22 4.87 1.80
C LEU A 78 4.09 5.91 1.81
N GLY A 79 3.05 5.79 1.00
CA GLY A 79 1.98 6.77 0.91
C GLY A 79 0.77 6.48 1.79
N HIS A 80 0.77 5.41 2.58
CA HIS A 80 -0.39 5.09 3.41
C HIS A 80 -0.60 6.09 4.56
N GLY A 81 -1.86 6.53 4.74
CA GLY A 81 -2.23 7.39 5.86
C GLY A 81 -2.63 6.62 7.12
N PRO A 82 -3.08 7.34 8.17
CA PRO A 82 -3.64 6.76 9.38
C PRO A 82 -4.73 5.71 9.11
N PHE A 83 -4.57 4.50 9.66
CA PHE A 83 -5.45 3.36 9.43
C PHE A 83 -5.51 2.88 7.96
N SER A 84 -4.42 3.07 7.21
CA SER A 84 -4.23 2.55 5.85
C SER A 84 -5.40 2.88 4.92
N HIS A 85 -6.16 1.87 4.47
CA HIS A 85 -7.24 2.05 3.48
C HIS A 85 -8.43 2.88 3.95
N LEU A 86 -8.52 3.17 5.26
CA LEU A 86 -9.50 4.12 5.77
C LEU A 86 -9.19 5.54 5.24
N PHE A 87 -7.92 5.90 5.16
CA PHE A 87 -7.51 7.28 4.91
C PHE A 87 -7.77 7.70 3.45
N ASP A 88 -7.24 6.95 2.48
CA ASP A 88 -7.49 7.14 1.04
C ASP A 88 -8.90 6.74 0.63
N GLY A 89 -9.45 5.66 1.21
CA GLY A 89 -10.73 5.09 0.78
C GLY A 89 -11.97 5.76 1.39
N LYS A 90 -11.85 6.44 2.53
CA LYS A 90 -13.01 7.05 3.22
C LYS A 90 -12.78 8.50 3.65
N PHE A 91 -11.67 8.78 4.33
CA PHE A 91 -11.45 10.10 4.93
C PHE A 91 -11.18 11.18 3.89
N ILE A 92 -10.14 11.02 3.05
CA ILE A 92 -9.79 12.01 2.02
C ILE A 92 -10.96 12.27 1.05
N PRO A 93 -11.66 11.25 0.51
CA PRO A 93 -12.81 11.47 -0.37
C PRO A 93 -13.93 12.30 0.27
N LYS A 94 -14.12 12.21 1.60
CA LYS A 94 -15.13 13.01 2.32
C LYS A 94 -14.62 14.39 2.73
N ALA A 95 -13.36 14.48 3.16
CA ALA A 95 -12.76 15.72 3.64
C ALA A 95 -12.38 16.67 2.49
N ARG A 96 -12.01 16.11 1.33
CA ARG A 96 -11.59 16.81 0.13
C ARG A 96 -12.19 16.15 -1.13
N PRO A 97 -13.50 16.32 -1.39
CA PRO A 97 -14.18 15.66 -2.50
C PRO A 97 -13.68 16.08 -3.89
N ASP A 98 -13.05 17.25 -4.00
CA ASP A 98 -12.58 17.80 -5.28
C ASP A 98 -11.26 17.20 -5.77
N ILE A 99 -10.59 16.36 -4.96
CA ILE A 99 -9.35 15.71 -5.34
C ILE A 99 -9.52 14.21 -5.47
N LYS A 100 -8.82 13.61 -6.43
CA LYS A 100 -8.60 12.17 -6.49
C LYS A 100 -7.21 11.92 -5.95
N TRP A 101 -7.14 11.32 -4.78
CA TRP A 101 -5.89 11.00 -4.11
C TRP A 101 -5.78 9.50 -3.89
N LYS A 102 -4.56 8.99 -4.00
CA LYS A 102 -4.25 7.57 -3.89
C LYS A 102 -2.99 7.40 -3.05
N HIS A 103 -2.93 6.31 -2.29
CA HIS A 103 -1.73 6.03 -1.50
C HIS A 103 -0.54 5.76 -2.42
N GLU A 104 -0.73 5.19 -3.61
CA GLU A 104 0.34 4.95 -4.59
C GLU A 104 1.01 6.27 -5.06
N GLU A 105 0.21 7.29 -5.37
CA GLU A 105 0.69 8.63 -5.72
C GLU A 105 1.47 9.26 -4.55
N ALA A 106 0.96 9.09 -3.34
CA ALA A 106 1.63 9.57 -2.14
C ALA A 106 2.90 8.78 -1.81
N SER A 107 2.99 7.49 -2.18
CA SER A 107 4.21 6.70 -2.03
C SER A 107 5.31 7.25 -2.92
N VAL A 108 4.99 7.66 -4.15
CA VAL A 108 5.94 8.34 -5.06
C VAL A 108 6.40 9.68 -4.47
N LYS A 109 5.47 10.51 -3.98
CA LYS A 109 5.81 11.81 -3.36
C LYS A 109 6.65 11.65 -2.09
N MET A 110 6.32 10.68 -1.25
CA MET A 110 7.07 10.39 -0.03
C MET A 110 8.43 9.78 -0.36
N PHE A 111 8.54 9.00 -1.43
CA PHE A 111 9.82 8.50 -1.92
C PHE A 111 10.69 9.66 -2.39
N ASP A 112 10.17 10.60 -3.18
CA ASP A 112 10.90 11.80 -3.57
C ASP A 112 11.41 12.59 -2.37
N TYR A 113 10.54 12.85 -1.40
CA TYR A 113 10.93 13.53 -0.17
C TYR A 113 11.95 12.75 0.68
N LEU A 114 11.96 11.42 0.61
CA LEU A 114 12.97 10.58 1.25
C LEU A 114 14.33 10.71 0.56
N MET A 115 14.35 10.87 -0.77
CA MET A 115 15.58 11.06 -1.55
C MET A 115 16.24 12.43 -1.32
N GLU A 116 15.53 13.40 -0.74
CA GLU A 116 16.09 14.69 -0.33
C GLU A 116 16.91 14.60 0.98
N ASP A 117 16.95 13.43 1.64
CA ASP A 117 17.78 13.21 2.82
C ASP A 117 19.27 13.06 2.40
N ASP A 118 20.12 13.97 2.90
CA ASP A 118 21.55 14.05 2.54
C ASP A 118 22.28 12.70 2.68
N GLU A 119 21.97 11.90 3.72
CA GLU A 119 22.61 10.59 3.91
C GLU A 119 22.16 9.56 2.88
N VAL A 120 20.91 9.65 2.42
CA VAL A 120 20.38 8.75 1.40
C VAL A 120 20.92 9.14 0.03
N GLU A 121 21.00 10.43 -0.28
CA GLU A 121 21.57 10.95 -1.53
C GLU A 121 23.05 10.56 -1.68
N GLU A 122 23.85 10.72 -0.62
CA GLU A 122 25.26 10.33 -0.59
C GLU A 122 25.42 8.82 -0.84
N GLU A 123 24.67 7.99 -0.10
CA GLU A 123 24.72 6.53 -0.26
C GLU A 123 24.24 6.11 -1.66
N MET A 124 23.23 6.76 -2.26
CA MET A 124 22.81 6.44 -3.63
C MET A 124 23.91 6.67 -4.66
N SER A 125 24.70 7.72 -4.47
CA SER A 125 25.84 8.03 -5.33
C SER A 125 26.88 6.92 -5.31
N GLU A 126 27.11 6.29 -4.15
CA GLU A 126 28.01 5.12 -4.04
C GLU A 126 27.50 3.89 -4.81
N TYR A 127 26.18 3.71 -4.89
CA TYR A 127 25.55 2.62 -5.64
C TYR A 127 25.28 2.97 -7.11
N HIS A 128 25.71 4.14 -7.58
CA HIS A 128 25.64 4.60 -8.97
C HIS A 128 24.21 4.55 -9.56
N LEU A 129 23.20 4.82 -8.73
CA LEU A 129 21.82 4.98 -9.20
C LEU A 129 21.70 6.29 -9.99
N THR A 130 20.93 6.29 -11.08
CA THR A 130 20.69 7.47 -11.91
C THR A 130 19.22 7.88 -11.86
N ASP A 131 18.88 9.06 -12.38
CA ASP A 131 17.50 9.53 -12.55
C ASP A 131 16.58 8.52 -13.28
N GLN A 132 17.13 7.76 -14.23
CA GLN A 132 16.40 6.70 -14.90
C GLN A 132 15.96 5.57 -13.95
N ASP A 133 16.75 5.25 -12.91
CA ASP A 133 16.34 4.28 -11.88
C ASP A 133 15.29 4.83 -10.96
N VAL A 134 15.45 6.09 -10.56
CA VAL A 134 14.47 6.78 -9.73
C VAL A 134 13.12 6.77 -10.44
N THR A 135 13.12 7.02 -11.75
CA THR A 135 11.91 6.91 -12.59
C THR A 135 11.40 5.47 -12.63
N PHE A 136 12.28 4.48 -12.84
CA PHE A 136 11.91 3.06 -12.84
C PHE A 136 11.25 2.60 -11.52
N ILE A 137 11.80 3.04 -10.38
CA ILE A 137 11.27 2.74 -9.04
C ILE A 137 9.87 3.33 -8.90
N LYS A 138 9.67 4.61 -9.25
CA LYS A 138 8.37 5.28 -9.19
C LYS A 138 7.33 4.61 -10.08
N GLU A 139 7.72 4.22 -11.29
CA GLU A 139 6.86 3.51 -12.24
C GLU A 139 6.43 2.12 -11.73
N MET A 140 7.26 1.44 -10.93
CA MET A 140 6.87 0.19 -10.26
C MET A 140 5.95 0.41 -9.06
N ILE A 141 6.04 1.56 -8.38
CA ILE A 141 5.20 1.92 -7.23
C ILE A 141 3.80 2.36 -7.69
N ASP A 142 3.72 3.25 -8.67
CA ASP A 142 2.45 3.73 -9.24
C ASP A 142 2.43 3.63 -10.77
N PRO A 143 2.31 2.41 -11.34
CA PRO A 143 2.35 2.21 -12.78
C PRO A 143 1.32 3.06 -13.53
N LYS A 144 0.11 3.20 -12.97
CA LYS A 144 -0.98 3.94 -13.62
C LYS A 144 -0.84 5.46 -13.49
N GLY A 145 -0.22 5.96 -12.43
CA GLY A 145 0.04 7.39 -12.27
C GLY A 145 1.20 7.87 -13.13
N GLN A 146 2.26 7.08 -13.21
CA GLN A 146 3.49 7.46 -13.92
C GLN A 146 3.39 7.33 -15.45
N THR A 147 2.42 6.57 -15.99
CA THR A 147 2.23 6.40 -17.44
C THR A 147 1.12 7.28 -18.04
N LYS A 148 0.54 8.22 -17.29
CA LYS A 148 -0.57 9.08 -17.77
C LYS A 148 -0.15 10.21 -18.71
N GLU A 149 1.14 10.52 -18.81
CA GLU A 149 1.67 11.67 -19.59
C GLU A 149 1.99 11.35 -21.06
N THR A 150 1.14 10.61 -21.77
CA THR A 150 1.13 10.67 -23.24
C THR A 150 -0.06 11.51 -23.70
N ASP A 151 -0.01 12.81 -23.43
CA ASP A 151 -0.83 13.85 -24.10
C ASP A 151 -0.27 14.11 -25.52
N THR A 152 0.00 13.05 -26.28
CA THR A 152 0.18 13.16 -27.73
C THR A 152 -1.11 12.69 -28.40
N PRO A 153 -1.75 13.53 -29.23
CA PRO A 153 -2.94 13.13 -29.95
C PRO A 153 -2.59 11.91 -30.81
N ASP A 154 -3.46 10.91 -30.70
CA ASP A 154 -3.49 9.65 -31.42
C ASP A 154 -3.09 9.81 -32.90
N VAL A 155 -1.83 9.48 -33.19
CA VAL A 155 -1.37 9.18 -34.54
C VAL A 155 -0.56 7.89 -34.48
N SER A 156 -1.20 6.79 -34.09
CA SER A 156 -0.98 5.44 -34.63
C SER A 156 -1.53 4.37 -33.68
N HIS A 157 -2.20 3.37 -34.25
CA HIS A 157 -2.72 2.17 -33.59
C HIS A 157 -1.64 1.24 -32.97
N LEU A 158 -0.43 1.74 -32.71
CA LEU A 158 0.64 1.02 -32.05
C LEU A 158 0.68 1.47 -30.59
N LYS A 159 0.28 0.60 -29.66
CA LYS A 159 0.50 0.82 -28.22
C LYS A 159 2.00 1.00 -27.99
N LEU A 160 2.43 2.25 -27.85
CA LEU A 160 3.82 2.58 -27.53
C LEU A 160 4.14 2.07 -26.12
N TRP A 161 5.38 1.64 -25.90
CA TRP A 161 5.88 1.28 -24.58
C TRP A 161 5.75 2.50 -23.64
N PRO A 162 4.97 2.39 -22.54
CA PRO A 162 4.56 3.58 -21.77
C PRO A 162 5.58 4.00 -20.70
N TYR A 163 6.61 3.19 -20.46
CA TYR A 163 7.58 3.41 -19.39
C TYR A 163 8.88 4.01 -19.93
N LYS A 164 9.51 4.85 -19.10
CA LYS A 164 10.76 5.56 -19.38
C LYS A 164 11.94 4.98 -18.58
N GLY A 165 11.67 4.36 -17.42
CA GLY A 165 12.70 3.84 -16.53
C GLY A 165 13.49 2.64 -17.06
N ARG A 166 12.83 1.75 -17.81
CA ARG A 166 13.44 0.62 -18.52
C ARG A 166 12.75 0.40 -19.86
N GLY A 167 13.45 -0.20 -20.82
CA GLY A 167 12.89 -0.54 -22.12
C GLY A 167 12.01 -1.79 -22.08
N GLN A 168 11.28 -2.04 -23.17
CA GLN A 168 10.37 -3.18 -23.31
C GLN A 168 11.08 -4.53 -23.15
N GLU A 169 12.39 -4.61 -23.39
CA GLU A 169 13.21 -5.80 -23.18
C GLU A 169 13.31 -6.25 -21.71
N LYS A 170 13.04 -5.34 -20.76
CA LYS A 170 12.96 -5.59 -19.31
C LYS A 170 11.53 -5.42 -18.75
N SER A 171 10.52 -5.48 -19.62
CA SER A 171 9.10 -5.29 -19.25
C SER A 171 8.60 -6.14 -18.08
N PHE A 172 9.06 -7.39 -17.98
CA PHE A 172 8.72 -8.31 -16.89
C PHE A 172 9.10 -7.80 -15.49
N LEU A 173 10.04 -6.85 -15.35
CA LEU A 173 10.38 -6.30 -14.03
C LEU A 173 9.24 -5.48 -13.43
N TYR A 174 8.42 -4.82 -14.26
CA TYR A 174 7.25 -4.05 -13.83
C TYR A 174 6.11 -4.92 -13.29
N GLU A 175 6.20 -6.24 -13.43
CA GLU A 175 5.20 -7.21 -12.95
C GLU A 175 5.50 -7.71 -11.53
N ILE A 176 6.62 -7.30 -10.93
CA ILE A 176 7.09 -7.85 -9.65
C ILE A 176 6.40 -7.18 -8.46
N VAL A 177 6.44 -5.84 -8.39
CA VAL A 177 6.01 -5.08 -7.19
C VAL A 177 4.52 -4.74 -7.23
N SER A 178 4.04 -4.17 -8.34
CA SER A 178 2.65 -3.78 -8.53
C SER A 178 2.20 -4.16 -9.94
N ASN A 179 1.56 -5.32 -10.08
CA ASN A 179 1.23 -5.88 -11.37
C ASN A 179 -0.12 -5.35 -11.87
N SER A 180 -0.09 -4.29 -12.67
CA SER A 180 -1.30 -3.68 -13.22
C SER A 180 -2.03 -4.52 -14.29
N THR A 181 -1.40 -5.58 -14.80
CA THR A 181 -1.94 -6.44 -15.87
C THR A 181 -2.93 -7.47 -15.31
N ASN A 182 -2.55 -8.17 -14.24
CA ASN A 182 -3.35 -9.27 -13.68
C ASN A 182 -3.40 -9.30 -12.15
N GLY A 183 -2.70 -8.38 -11.48
CA GLY A 183 -2.65 -8.31 -10.03
C GLY A 183 -1.89 -9.44 -9.35
N ILE A 184 -1.01 -10.18 -10.03
CA ILE A 184 -0.12 -11.17 -9.40
C ILE A 184 1.23 -10.51 -9.13
N ASP A 185 1.49 -10.15 -7.87
CA ASP A 185 2.67 -9.42 -7.42
C ASP A 185 3.08 -9.79 -5.99
N VAL A 186 4.31 -9.41 -5.61
CA VAL A 186 4.89 -9.78 -4.32
C VAL A 186 4.29 -9.05 -3.12
N ASP A 187 3.61 -7.91 -3.34
CA ASP A 187 2.80 -7.24 -2.32
C ASP A 187 1.75 -8.22 -1.75
N LYS A 188 0.99 -8.84 -2.65
CA LYS A 188 -0.01 -9.86 -2.27
C LYS A 188 0.59 -11.06 -1.60
N PHE A 189 1.76 -11.50 -2.05
CA PHE A 189 2.41 -12.69 -1.51
C PHE A 189 2.76 -12.47 -0.04
N ASP A 190 3.28 -11.29 0.31
CA ASP A 190 3.56 -10.94 1.71
C ASP A 190 2.27 -10.79 2.51
N TYR A 191 1.33 -9.93 2.08
CA TYR A 191 0.18 -9.64 2.94
C TYR A 191 -0.75 -10.85 3.08
N PHE A 192 -0.85 -11.75 2.10
CA PHE A 192 -1.60 -13.00 2.30
C PHE A 192 -1.01 -13.84 3.41
N ALA A 193 0.31 -14.06 3.42
CA ALA A 193 0.96 -14.84 4.47
C ALA A 193 0.88 -14.13 5.83
N ARG A 194 1.16 -12.83 5.85
CA ARG A 194 1.22 -12.00 7.06
C ARG A 194 -0.15 -11.80 7.68
N ASP A 195 -1.14 -11.38 6.91
CA ASP A 195 -2.48 -11.15 7.42
C ASP A 195 -3.10 -12.45 7.90
N SER A 196 -2.93 -13.54 7.15
CA SER A 196 -3.38 -14.87 7.55
C SER A 196 -2.79 -15.28 8.90
N HIS A 197 -1.48 -15.09 9.09
CA HIS A 197 -0.81 -15.37 10.37
C HIS A 197 -1.41 -14.55 11.52
N HIS A 198 -1.55 -13.24 11.36
CA HIS A 198 -2.02 -12.33 12.41
C HIS A 198 -3.54 -12.44 12.68
N LEU A 199 -4.32 -12.81 11.66
CA LEU A 199 -5.77 -13.01 11.77
C LEU A 199 -6.14 -14.41 12.28
N GLY A 200 -5.20 -15.36 12.31
CA GLY A 200 -5.50 -16.76 12.59
C GLY A 200 -6.32 -17.42 11.47
N ILE A 201 -6.13 -16.97 10.23
CA ILE A 201 -6.79 -17.49 9.04
C ILE A 201 -5.76 -18.30 8.26
N GLN A 202 -6.16 -19.42 7.67
CA GLN A 202 -5.24 -20.20 6.82
C GLN A 202 -5.00 -19.51 5.47
N ASN A 203 -3.72 -19.41 5.08
CA ASN A 203 -3.29 -19.09 3.72
C ASN A 203 -3.02 -20.40 2.96
N ASN A 204 -3.71 -20.61 1.83
CA ASN A 204 -3.50 -21.80 1.00
C ASN A 204 -2.52 -21.55 -0.17
N PHE A 205 -2.20 -20.28 -0.45
CA PHE A 205 -1.28 -19.93 -1.51
C PHE A 205 0.19 -20.05 -1.07
N ASP A 206 0.94 -20.88 -1.80
CA ASP A 206 2.37 -21.05 -1.60
C ASP A 206 3.16 -20.18 -2.58
N HIS A 207 3.54 -18.99 -2.10
CA HIS A 207 4.35 -18.06 -2.88
C HIS A 207 5.76 -18.59 -3.15
N ARG A 208 6.36 -19.39 -2.25
CA ARG A 208 7.72 -19.93 -2.46
C ARG A 208 7.73 -20.87 -3.64
N ARG A 209 6.73 -21.74 -3.71
CA ARG A 209 6.52 -22.62 -4.87
C ARG A 209 6.31 -21.82 -6.16
N PHE A 210 5.53 -20.74 -6.12
CA PHE A 210 5.37 -19.86 -7.28
C PHE A 210 6.72 -19.27 -7.74
N LEU A 211 7.54 -18.75 -6.83
CA LEU A 211 8.88 -18.22 -7.15
C LEU A 211 9.80 -19.28 -7.78
N GLU A 212 9.71 -20.54 -7.35
CA GLU A 212 10.46 -21.65 -7.93
C GLU A 212 10.06 -21.95 -9.38
N PHE A 213 8.78 -21.82 -9.72
CA PHE A 213 8.27 -22.12 -11.08
C PHE A 213 8.12 -20.90 -11.99
N ALA A 214 8.37 -19.69 -11.50
CA ALA A 214 8.40 -18.48 -12.30
C ALA A 214 9.56 -18.48 -13.31
N ARG A 215 9.24 -18.13 -14.56
CA ARG A 215 10.17 -17.86 -15.68
C ARG A 215 9.67 -16.66 -16.49
N VAL A 216 10.53 -16.08 -17.31
CA VAL A 216 10.15 -15.05 -18.28
C VAL A 216 9.99 -15.68 -19.66
N CYS A 217 8.84 -15.47 -20.28
CA CYS A 217 8.54 -15.92 -21.64
C CYS A 217 8.10 -14.75 -22.53
N LYS A 218 8.26 -14.90 -23.84
CA LYS A 218 7.76 -13.92 -24.82
C LYS A 218 6.31 -14.25 -25.16
N VAL A 219 5.38 -13.35 -24.83
CA VAL A 219 3.94 -13.44 -25.14
C VAL A 219 3.57 -12.19 -25.93
N ASP A 220 2.94 -12.37 -27.09
CA ASP A 220 2.50 -11.26 -27.97
C ASP A 220 3.56 -10.18 -28.26
N GLY A 221 4.83 -10.60 -28.38
CA GLY A 221 5.93 -9.68 -28.68
C GLY A 221 6.65 -9.11 -27.46
N GLN A 222 6.10 -9.23 -26.26
CA GLN A 222 6.63 -8.69 -25.01
C GLN A 222 7.08 -9.79 -24.04
N LYS A 223 7.98 -9.48 -23.10
CA LYS A 223 8.43 -10.43 -22.08
C LYS A 223 7.55 -10.32 -20.83
N HIS A 224 7.00 -11.43 -20.39
CA HIS A 224 6.13 -11.50 -19.21
C HIS A 224 6.64 -12.57 -18.23
N ILE A 225 6.36 -12.38 -16.95
CA ILE A 225 6.52 -13.42 -15.94
C ILE A 225 5.42 -14.46 -16.17
N CYS A 226 5.82 -15.71 -16.38
CA CYS A 226 4.95 -16.85 -16.58
C CYS A 226 5.20 -17.89 -15.49
N SER A 227 4.13 -18.44 -14.94
CA SER A 227 4.17 -19.63 -14.10
C SER A 227 4.12 -20.90 -14.94
N ARG A 228 4.55 -22.00 -14.35
CA ARG A 228 4.41 -23.33 -14.96
C ARG A 228 2.93 -23.75 -14.99
N ASP A 229 2.51 -24.44 -16.05
CA ASP A 229 1.15 -24.99 -16.23
C ASP A 229 0.56 -25.65 -14.98
N LYS A 230 1.33 -26.53 -14.31
CA LYS A 230 0.91 -27.23 -13.09
C LYS A 230 0.68 -26.34 -11.86
N GLU A 231 1.03 -25.06 -11.93
CA GLU A 231 0.80 -24.07 -10.86
C GLU A 231 -0.59 -23.42 -10.96
N GLU A 232 -1.42 -23.80 -11.94
CA GLU A 232 -2.78 -23.29 -12.11
C GLU A 232 -3.59 -23.33 -10.79
N TRP A 233 -3.58 -24.47 -10.09
CA TRP A 233 -4.28 -24.62 -8.82
C TRP A 233 -3.73 -23.72 -7.70
N ASN A 234 -2.40 -23.52 -7.64
CA ASN A 234 -1.79 -22.61 -6.68
C ASN A 234 -2.24 -21.17 -6.93
N LEU A 235 -2.37 -20.75 -8.20
CA LEU A 235 -2.92 -19.43 -8.56
C LEU A 235 -4.41 -19.31 -8.22
N ILE A 236 -5.21 -20.36 -8.41
CA ILE A 236 -6.61 -20.38 -7.96
C ILE A 236 -6.68 -20.21 -6.43
N ASP A 237 -5.81 -20.89 -5.68
CA ASP A 237 -5.70 -20.74 -4.22
C ASP A 237 -5.28 -19.34 -3.78
N MET A 238 -4.47 -18.64 -4.59
CA MET A 238 -4.15 -17.23 -4.40
C MET A 238 -5.41 -16.35 -4.41
N PHE A 239 -6.23 -16.46 -5.46
CA PHE A 239 -7.45 -15.67 -5.58
C PHE A 239 -8.51 -16.06 -4.54
N ASN A 240 -8.62 -17.36 -4.23
CA ASN A 240 -9.50 -17.84 -3.15
C ASN A 240 -9.07 -17.30 -1.78
N THR A 241 -7.77 -17.28 -1.50
CA THR A 241 -7.21 -16.71 -0.26
C THR A 241 -7.55 -15.22 -0.19
N ARG A 242 -7.34 -14.47 -1.27
CA ARG A 242 -7.72 -13.05 -1.36
C ARG A 242 -9.20 -12.85 -1.04
N THR A 243 -10.09 -13.57 -1.73
CA THR A 243 -11.54 -13.48 -1.47
C THR A 243 -11.88 -13.83 -0.02
N GLY A 244 -11.24 -14.86 0.53
CA GLY A 244 -11.42 -15.29 1.91
C GLY A 244 -11.01 -14.24 2.93
N LEU A 245 -9.87 -13.57 2.73
CA LEU A 245 -9.40 -12.47 3.60
C LEU A 245 -10.30 -11.25 3.49
N HIS A 246 -10.69 -10.86 2.28
CA HIS A 246 -11.61 -9.76 2.06
C HIS A 246 -12.95 -9.97 2.76
N ARG A 247 -13.58 -11.13 2.57
CA ARG A 247 -14.90 -11.42 3.15
C ARG A 247 -14.85 -11.58 4.66
N ARG A 248 -13.84 -12.27 5.18
CA ARG A 248 -13.78 -12.59 6.61
C ARG A 248 -13.27 -11.42 7.43
N ALA A 249 -12.23 -10.71 6.98
CA ALA A 249 -11.54 -9.71 7.79
C ALA A 249 -11.71 -8.28 7.25
N TYR A 250 -11.27 -8.01 6.03
CA TYR A 250 -11.16 -6.61 5.54
C TYR A 250 -12.51 -5.92 5.39
N GLN A 251 -13.54 -6.67 4.98
CA GLN A 251 -14.92 -6.23 4.83
C GLN A 251 -15.83 -6.72 5.96
N HIS A 252 -15.25 -7.21 7.06
CA HIS A 252 -16.03 -7.59 8.23
C HIS A 252 -16.89 -6.42 8.69
N THR A 253 -18.17 -6.67 8.96
CA THR A 253 -19.14 -5.59 9.14
C THR A 253 -18.80 -4.71 10.35
N VAL A 254 -18.33 -5.31 11.45
CA VAL A 254 -17.90 -4.55 12.63
C VAL A 254 -16.63 -3.74 12.32
N THR A 255 -15.70 -4.28 11.54
CA THR A 255 -14.51 -3.53 11.08
C THR A 255 -14.95 -2.29 10.30
N LYS A 256 -15.90 -2.44 9.38
CA LYS A 256 -16.41 -1.32 8.58
C LYS A 256 -17.15 -0.27 9.40
N ILE A 257 -17.91 -0.66 10.42
CA ILE A 257 -18.52 0.28 11.38
C ILE A 257 -17.45 1.06 12.13
N ILE A 258 -16.44 0.38 12.68
CA ILE A 258 -15.36 1.02 13.44
C ILE A 258 -14.60 2.01 12.56
N GLU A 259 -14.26 1.62 11.33
CA GLU A 259 -13.65 2.54 10.36
C GLU A 259 -14.54 3.75 10.07
N ASN A 260 -15.86 3.60 9.98
CA ASN A 260 -16.78 4.72 9.79
C ASN A 260 -16.80 5.66 11.00
N MET A 261 -16.78 5.11 12.23
CA MET A 261 -16.72 5.89 13.46
C MET A 261 -15.40 6.68 13.56
N ILE A 262 -14.27 6.04 13.22
CA ILE A 262 -12.96 6.69 13.17
C ILE A 262 -12.96 7.81 12.11
N ASN A 263 -13.51 7.53 10.92
CA ASN A 263 -13.66 8.53 9.86
C ASN A 263 -14.47 9.75 10.33
N ASP A 264 -15.59 9.54 11.01
CA ASP A 264 -16.42 10.64 11.51
C ASP A 264 -15.72 11.44 12.61
N ALA A 265 -14.93 10.77 13.45
CA ALA A 265 -14.07 11.43 14.42
C ALA A 265 -12.99 12.27 13.74
N PHE A 266 -12.35 11.75 12.69
CA PHE A 266 -11.35 12.46 11.90
C PHE A 266 -11.93 13.71 11.24
N LEU A 267 -13.11 13.62 10.62
CA LEU A 267 -13.79 14.77 10.00
C LEU A 267 -14.11 15.86 11.03
N LYS A 268 -14.58 15.48 12.22
CA LYS A 268 -14.85 16.43 13.31
C LYS A 268 -13.58 17.05 13.88
N ALA A 269 -12.47 16.30 13.90
CA ALA A 269 -11.20 16.75 14.43
C ALA A 269 -10.38 17.59 13.43
N ASP A 270 -10.62 17.42 12.11
CA ASP A 270 -9.85 18.04 11.03
C ASP A 270 -9.63 19.56 11.18
N PRO A 271 -10.63 20.38 11.56
CA PRO A 271 -10.43 21.83 11.72
C PRO A 271 -9.52 22.22 12.88
N PHE A 272 -9.33 21.32 13.86
CA PHE A 272 -8.64 21.60 15.12
C PHE A 272 -7.25 20.98 15.20
N ILE A 273 -6.99 19.93 14.41
CA ILE A 273 -5.68 19.31 14.33
C ILE A 273 -4.76 20.22 13.53
N GLN A 274 -3.60 20.51 14.11
CA GLN A 274 -2.54 21.25 13.43
C GLN A 274 -1.26 20.41 13.43
N ILE A 275 -0.70 20.22 12.26
CA ILE A 275 0.51 19.44 11.99
C ILE A 275 1.49 20.39 11.31
N GLU A 276 2.58 20.67 11.99
CA GLU A 276 3.66 21.47 11.44
C GLU A 276 4.38 20.72 10.31
N GLY A 277 4.47 21.33 9.14
CA GLY A 277 5.21 20.87 7.98
C GLY A 277 6.32 21.84 7.58
N SER A 278 6.65 21.83 6.30
CA SER A 278 7.78 22.60 5.75
C SER A 278 7.68 24.10 6.08
N GLY A 279 8.81 24.68 6.50
CA GLY A 279 8.90 26.10 6.85
C GLY A 279 8.04 26.52 8.04
N GLY A 280 7.65 25.59 8.92
CA GLY A 280 6.83 25.86 10.09
C GLY A 280 5.34 26.09 9.78
N LYS A 281 4.89 25.80 8.54
CA LYS A 281 3.49 25.95 8.14
C LYS A 281 2.63 24.88 8.82
N MET A 282 1.46 25.28 9.33
CA MET A 282 0.52 24.34 9.95
C MET A 282 -0.48 23.78 8.93
N PHE A 283 -0.63 22.46 8.92
CA PHE A 283 -1.55 21.71 8.08
C PHE A 283 -2.62 21.02 8.93
N LYS A 284 -3.81 20.83 8.35
CA LYS A 284 -4.88 20.02 8.92
C LYS A 284 -4.63 18.54 8.66
N LEU A 285 -5.47 17.67 9.22
CA LEU A 285 -5.45 16.24 8.92
C LEU A 285 -5.67 15.97 7.42
N SER A 286 -6.58 16.72 6.79
CA SER A 286 -6.98 16.62 5.38
C SER A 286 -6.01 17.27 4.40
N THR A 287 -5.21 18.24 4.84
CA THR A 287 -4.26 18.98 3.98
C THR A 287 -2.81 18.57 4.20
N ALA A 288 -2.51 17.73 5.19
CA ALA A 288 -1.16 17.20 5.39
C ALA A 288 -0.66 16.37 4.20
N ILE A 289 -1.55 15.84 3.36
CA ILE A 289 -1.16 15.17 2.10
C ILE A 289 -0.48 16.10 1.08
N ASP A 290 -0.61 17.42 1.26
CA ASP A 290 -0.04 18.42 0.35
C ASP A 290 1.42 18.79 0.73
N ASP A 291 1.96 18.25 1.83
CA ASP A 291 3.31 18.54 2.34
C ASP A 291 3.92 17.29 3.00
N MET A 292 5.01 16.75 2.43
CA MET A 292 5.55 15.47 2.88
C MET A 292 6.22 15.53 4.26
N GLU A 293 6.70 16.70 4.71
CA GLU A 293 7.18 16.87 6.07
C GLU A 293 6.03 16.74 7.09
N ALA A 294 4.90 17.41 6.85
CA ALA A 294 3.69 17.25 7.65
C ALA A 294 3.15 15.82 7.56
N TYR A 295 3.13 15.23 6.35
CA TYR A 295 2.62 13.89 6.12
C TYR A 295 3.46 12.81 6.82
N THR A 296 4.78 12.99 6.92
CA THR A 296 5.67 12.12 7.68
C THR A 296 5.29 12.03 9.16
N LYS A 297 4.80 13.14 9.72
CA LYS A 297 4.34 13.22 11.12
C LYS A 297 2.91 12.70 11.30
N LEU A 298 2.18 12.45 10.21
CA LEU A 298 0.77 12.04 10.26
C LEU A 298 0.63 10.53 10.44
N THR A 299 0.53 10.10 11.69
CA THR A 299 0.30 8.69 12.07
C THR A 299 -0.82 8.57 13.11
N ALA A 300 -1.47 7.41 13.18
CA ALA A 300 -2.80 7.27 13.79
C ALA A 300 -2.86 7.42 15.32
N MET A 301 -1.77 7.22 16.07
CA MET A 301 -1.92 6.81 17.48
C MET A 301 -1.64 7.83 18.58
N LYS A 302 -0.71 8.79 18.44
CA LYS A 302 -0.27 9.58 19.63
C LYS A 302 -0.95 10.93 19.83
N ARG A 303 -1.35 11.65 18.78
CA ARG A 303 -1.76 13.06 18.92
C ARG A 303 -3.24 13.27 19.27
N LEU A 304 -4.15 12.45 18.73
CA LEU A 304 -5.59 12.62 18.98
C LEU A 304 -5.96 12.35 20.45
N ILE A 305 -5.42 11.29 21.05
CA ILE A 305 -5.86 10.84 22.39
C ILE A 305 -5.24 11.68 23.53
N HIS A 306 -4.01 12.19 23.38
CA HIS A 306 -3.29 12.83 24.48
C HIS A 306 -3.47 14.36 24.59
N LYS A 307 -3.77 15.08 23.51
CA LYS A 307 -3.91 16.55 23.55
C LYS A 307 -5.28 17.05 23.99
N GLN A 308 -6.28 16.17 24.07
CA GLN A 308 -7.57 16.51 24.67
C GLN A 308 -7.89 15.45 25.71
N GLY A 309 -7.83 15.81 26.99
CA GLY A 309 -8.46 15.06 28.09
C GLY A 309 -9.99 15.05 27.99
N CYS A 310 -10.55 14.94 26.78
CA CYS A 310 -11.96 15.11 26.48
C CYS A 310 -12.36 14.34 25.21
N PHE A 311 -11.99 13.05 25.08
CA PHE A 311 -12.86 12.14 24.34
C PHE A 311 -14.00 11.71 25.27
N LYS A 312 -14.95 12.62 25.51
CA LYS A 312 -16.31 12.21 25.85
C LYS A 312 -16.88 11.59 24.58
N VAL A 313 -16.94 10.26 24.54
CA VAL A 313 -17.81 9.56 23.60
C VAL A 313 -19.22 10.09 23.86
N TYR A 314 -19.70 10.98 23.00
CA TYR A 314 -21.07 11.45 23.06
C TYR A 314 -21.98 10.26 22.77
N SER A 315 -22.54 9.68 23.83
CA SER A 315 -23.70 8.82 23.72
C SER A 315 -24.82 9.66 23.12
N LEU A 316 -25.39 9.20 22.02
CA LEU A 316 -26.64 9.71 21.46
C LEU A 316 -27.78 9.29 22.39
N SER A 317 -27.88 9.93 23.55
CA SER A 317 -29.09 9.98 24.36
C SER A 317 -28.94 11.10 25.38
N ASP A 318 -29.82 12.08 25.30
CA ASP A 318 -29.89 13.24 26.17
C ASP A 318 -29.82 12.92 27.69
N ARG A 319 -29.15 13.84 28.42
CA ARG A 319 -29.21 14.13 29.87
C ARG A 319 -28.23 13.41 30.83
N LYS A 320 -27.36 14.27 31.42
CA LYS A 320 -26.61 14.25 32.70
C LYS A 320 -25.17 13.70 32.71
N PRO A 321 -24.25 14.36 33.45
CA PRO A 321 -22.85 13.97 33.53
C PRO A 321 -22.68 12.86 34.57
N VAL A 322 -22.11 11.73 34.15
CA VAL A 322 -21.59 10.71 35.07
C VAL A 322 -20.10 10.53 34.77
N GLN A 323 -19.25 10.87 35.74
CA GLN A 323 -17.84 10.47 35.78
C GLN A 323 -17.79 8.94 35.90
N ARG A 324 -17.52 8.21 34.82
CA ARG A 324 -17.16 6.79 34.87
C ARG A 324 -16.14 6.46 33.79
N SER A 325 -14.98 5.98 34.25
CA SER A 325 -13.97 5.27 33.47
C SER A 325 -14.48 3.89 33.09
N GLU A 326 -14.68 3.63 31.80
CA GLU A 326 -14.53 2.33 31.14
C GLU A 326 -15.05 2.43 29.69
N SER A 327 -14.24 1.97 28.75
CA SER A 327 -14.56 1.78 27.34
C SER A 327 -15.73 0.80 27.19
N ARG A 328 -16.95 1.32 27.02
CA ARG A 328 -18.10 0.48 26.65
C ARG A 328 -18.18 0.33 25.14
N SER A 329 -18.26 -0.92 24.69
CA SER A 329 -18.59 -1.33 23.33
C SER A 329 -20.06 -1.02 23.01
N ASN A 330 -20.37 0.25 22.77
CA ASN A 330 -21.66 0.62 22.18
C ASN A 330 -21.58 0.36 20.67
N VAL A 331 -21.79 -0.90 20.27
CA VAL A 331 -21.81 -1.30 18.86
C VAL A 331 -23.16 -0.92 18.25
N VAL A 332 -23.14 -0.22 17.11
CA VAL A 332 -24.33 0.09 16.31
C VAL A 332 -25.01 -1.22 15.91
N VAL A 333 -26.32 -1.35 16.16
CA VAL A 333 -27.12 -2.53 15.80
C VAL A 333 -27.23 -2.61 14.27
N LEU A 334 -26.88 -3.77 13.69
CA LEU A 334 -26.85 -4.00 12.25
C LEU A 334 -28.22 -4.48 11.72
N PRO A 335 -28.84 -3.79 10.76
CA PRO A 335 -30.13 -4.19 10.18
C PRO A 335 -30.05 -5.33 9.13
N GLY A 336 -28.90 -5.97 8.96
CA GLY A 336 -28.66 -7.04 7.96
C GLY A 336 -27.98 -6.55 6.67
N SER A 337 -27.64 -7.48 5.78
CA SER A 337 -27.01 -7.21 4.47
C SER A 337 -27.90 -7.73 3.33
N SER A 338 -28.02 -6.96 2.25
CA SER A 338 -28.67 -7.38 1.00
C SER A 338 -27.68 -7.38 -0.17
N GLN A 339 -27.94 -8.20 -1.19
CA GLN A 339 -27.25 -8.20 -2.47
C GLN A 339 -28.26 -7.95 -3.59
N ASP A 340 -27.87 -7.20 -4.61
CA ASP A 340 -28.69 -7.00 -5.81
C ASP A 340 -28.70 -8.30 -6.64
N PRO A 341 -29.87 -8.93 -6.87
CA PRO A 341 -29.99 -10.20 -7.60
C PRO A 341 -29.49 -10.13 -9.05
N SER A 342 -29.40 -8.93 -9.64
CA SER A 342 -29.07 -8.71 -11.06
C SER A 342 -27.59 -8.43 -11.33
N SER A 343 -26.79 -8.23 -10.27
CA SER A 343 -25.35 -7.91 -10.35
C SER A 343 -24.46 -9.08 -9.92
N SER A 344 -24.76 -10.29 -10.40
CA SER A 344 -23.85 -11.44 -10.30
C SER A 344 -22.60 -11.31 -11.21
N VAL A 345 -22.04 -10.10 -11.29
CA VAL A 345 -20.70 -9.86 -11.79
C VAL A 345 -19.86 -9.58 -10.55
N LEU A 346 -19.14 -10.61 -10.11
CA LEU A 346 -17.99 -10.42 -9.23
C LEU A 346 -17.07 -9.41 -9.91
N ASN A 347 -17.11 -8.14 -9.52
CA ASN A 347 -16.01 -7.22 -9.81
C ASN A 347 -14.87 -7.56 -8.86
N VAL A 348 -14.21 -8.67 -9.19
CA VAL A 348 -12.90 -9.08 -8.69
C VAL A 348 -11.99 -9.03 -9.91
N LEU A 349 -11.58 -7.82 -10.27
CA LEU A 349 -10.41 -7.55 -11.10
C LEU A 349 -9.48 -6.66 -10.29
#